data_AF-A0A955SDW1-F1
#
_entry.id   AF-A0A955SDW1-F1
#
_cell.length_a   1.000
_cell.length_b   1.000
_cell.length_c   1.000
_cell.angle_alpha   90.00
_cell.angle_beta   90.00
_cell.angle_gamma   90.00
#
_symmetry.space_group_name_H-M   'P 1'
#
loop_
_entity.id
_entity.type
_entity.pdbx_description
1 polymer ?
#
loop_
_entity_poly.entity_id
_entity_poly.type
_entity_poly.pdbx_seq_one_letter_code
_entity_poly.pdbx_strand_id
1 'polypeptide(L)'
;MTEPAPRFRNCAPFFSLALAPLFAVLLGSAFNIWYNVTRIQPLLTPDQHEKFIGGILWYNLIAYPPLIACWLWLVFSLSKPYCCLREEMNQSLTVDEMERLRRRVLNLPWYGTSICGFGWLACAPALCFALRLSEDPVAPMIDFQIVISILIAALITTTHAFYIVEILTQKFLYPVFFKDSKPYETEGGIILSLRGHGILWTLSIGFCPIVSLLLLEY
;
A
#
# COMPACT_ATOMS: atom_id res chain seq x y z
N MET A 1 -41.55 14.81 18.42
CA MET A 1 -40.82 15.44 17.30
C MET A 1 -39.36 15.48 17.69
N THR A 2 -38.61 14.43 17.35
CA THR A 2 -37.16 14.36 17.56
C THR A 2 -36.49 15.05 16.38
N GLU A 3 -35.64 16.05 16.66
CA GLU A 3 -34.82 16.71 15.64
C GLU A 3 -34.05 15.69 14.80
N PRO A 4 -33.93 15.88 13.48
CA PRO A 4 -33.04 15.06 12.68
C PRO A 4 -31.61 15.37 13.13
N ALA A 5 -30.94 14.35 13.68
CA ALA A 5 -29.53 14.41 14.06
C ALA A 5 -28.70 15.02 12.91
N PRO A 6 -27.67 15.83 13.22
CA PRO A 6 -26.93 16.57 12.22
C PRO A 6 -26.37 15.63 11.15
N ARG A 7 -26.58 16.04 9.90
CA ARG A 7 -26.26 15.38 8.61
C ARG A 7 -24.76 15.17 8.36
N PHE A 8 -23.96 15.00 9.41
CA PHE A 8 -22.58 14.56 9.31
C PHE A 8 -22.58 13.08 8.94
N ARG A 9 -22.61 12.88 7.62
CA ARG A 9 -22.23 11.67 6.89
C ARG A 9 -21.21 10.86 7.68
N ASN A 10 -21.55 9.61 7.95
CA ASN A 10 -20.64 8.61 8.48
C ASN A 10 -19.50 8.33 7.48
N CYS A 11 -18.53 9.25 7.38
CA CYS A 11 -17.31 9.13 6.57
C CYS A 11 -16.24 8.26 7.25
N ALA A 12 -16.47 7.84 8.49
CA ALA A 12 -15.54 7.02 9.28
C ALA A 12 -15.00 5.79 8.51
N PRO A 13 -15.80 5.03 7.73
CA PRO A 13 -15.29 3.93 6.91
C PRO A 13 -14.20 4.34 5.91
N PHE A 14 -14.35 5.51 5.29
CA PHE A 14 -13.42 6.02 4.28
C PHE A 14 -12.14 6.53 4.91
N PHE A 15 -12.21 7.14 6.10
CA PHE A 15 -11.00 7.49 6.85
C PHE A 15 -10.24 6.24 7.30
N SER A 16 -10.93 5.20 7.78
CA SER A 16 -10.29 3.94 8.13
C SER A 16 -9.62 3.28 6.92
N LEU A 17 -10.29 3.25 5.77
CA LEU A 17 -9.71 2.74 4.53
C LEU A 17 -8.56 3.61 4.02
N ALA A 18 -8.69 4.94 4.07
CA ALA A 18 -7.65 5.86 3.64
C ALA A 18 -6.36 5.70 4.47
N LEU A 19 -6.49 5.50 5.78
CA LEU A 19 -5.37 5.28 6.70
C LEU A 19 -4.87 3.83 6.70
N ALA A 20 -5.57 2.89 6.07
CA ALA A 20 -5.24 1.47 6.10
C ALA A 20 -3.79 1.16 5.67
N PRO A 21 -3.26 1.73 4.56
CA PRO A 21 -1.90 1.42 4.13
C PRO A 21 -0.84 2.05 5.03
N LEU A 22 -1.17 3.07 5.83
CA LEU A 22 -0.21 3.78 6.66
C LEU A 22 0.50 2.82 7.63
N PHE A 23 -0.26 1.93 8.28
CA PHE A 23 0.32 0.94 9.17
C PHE A 23 1.33 0.03 8.45
N ALA A 24 0.97 -0.46 7.27
CA ALA A 24 1.82 -1.32 6.46
C ALA A 24 3.10 -0.59 5.96
N VAL A 25 2.97 0.69 5.60
CA VAL A 25 4.09 1.54 5.19
C VAL A 25 5.02 1.80 6.37
N LEU A 26 4.48 2.05 7.57
CA LEU A 26 5.26 2.24 8.78
C LEU A 26 6.08 0.99 9.13
N LEU A 27 5.49 -0.20 9.03
CA LEU A 27 6.20 -1.47 9.25
C LEU A 27 7.36 -1.66 8.26
N GLY A 28 7.11 -1.49 6.97
CA GLY A 28 8.16 -1.61 5.95
C GLY A 28 9.25 -0.55 6.12
N SER A 29 8.87 0.68 6.48
CA SER A 29 9.81 1.78 6.74
C SER A 29 10.66 1.50 7.98
N ALA A 30 10.09 0.99 9.06
CA ALA A 30 10.83 0.63 10.27
C ALA A 30 11.91 -0.42 9.97
N PHE A 31 11.55 -1.47 9.22
CA PHE A 31 12.52 -2.46 8.76
C PHE A 31 13.61 -1.83 7.88
N ASN A 32 13.23 -1.05 6.86
CA ASN A 32 14.18 -0.48 5.91
C ASN A 32 15.15 0.50 6.57
N ILE A 33 14.65 1.37 7.46
CA ILE A 33 15.47 2.30 8.24
C ILE A 33 16.45 1.53 9.11
N TRP A 34 15.97 0.53 9.87
CA TRP A 34 16.82 -0.28 10.72
C TRP A 34 17.93 -0.98 9.92
N TYR A 35 17.58 -1.59 8.79
CA TYR A 35 18.54 -2.26 7.91
C TYR A 35 19.57 -1.29 7.34
N ASN A 36 19.12 -0.15 6.83
CA ASN A 36 20.02 0.84 6.22
C ASN A 36 20.99 1.42 7.27
N VAL A 37 20.53 1.75 8.48
CA VAL A 37 21.37 2.27 9.56
C VAL A 37 22.40 1.23 10.03
N THR A 38 22.00 -0.04 10.13
CA THR A 38 22.87 -1.08 10.72
C THR A 38 23.80 -1.75 9.71
N ARG A 39 23.41 -1.82 8.43
CA ARG A 39 24.15 -2.58 7.39
C ARG A 39 24.71 -1.72 6.27
N ILE A 40 23.98 -0.69 5.83
CA ILE A 40 24.37 0.10 4.65
C ILE A 40 25.20 1.31 5.05
N GLN A 41 24.72 2.11 6.00
CA GLN A 41 25.37 3.33 6.45
C GLN A 41 26.83 3.14 6.90
N PRO A 42 27.21 2.05 7.61
CA PRO A 42 28.62 1.81 7.97
C PRO A 42 29.55 1.56 6.79
N LEU A 43 29.01 1.23 5.61
CA LEU A 43 29.76 0.96 4.39
C LEU A 43 29.92 2.22 3.51
N LEU A 44 29.21 3.31 3.82
CA LEU A 44 29.22 4.52 3.02
C LEU A 44 30.34 5.47 3.45
N THR A 45 30.99 6.11 2.49
CA THR A 45 31.84 7.28 2.76
C THR A 45 30.96 8.47 3.20
N PRO A 46 31.55 9.53 3.80
CA PRO A 46 30.78 10.71 4.19
C PRO A 46 30.01 11.36 3.04
N ASP A 47 30.60 11.46 1.84
CA ASP A 47 29.94 12.02 0.65
C ASP A 47 28.79 11.10 0.18
N GLN A 48 29.03 9.79 0.08
CA GLN A 48 27.99 8.81 -0.26
C GLN A 48 26.82 8.85 0.72
N HIS A 49 27.11 8.97 2.01
CA HIS A 49 26.08 9.08 3.04
C HIS A 49 25.23 10.34 2.85
N GLU A 50 25.84 11.49 2.54
CA GLU A 50 25.10 12.72 2.24
C GLU A 50 24.20 12.55 1.01
N LYS A 51 24.72 11.98 -0.08
CA LYS A 51 23.92 11.71 -1.29
C LYS A 51 22.79 10.72 -1.03
N PHE A 52 23.05 9.70 -0.21
CA PHE A 52 22.05 8.70 0.15
C PHE A 52 20.88 9.31 0.93
N ILE A 53 21.17 10.10 1.98
CA ILE A 53 20.14 10.80 2.76
C ILE A 53 19.38 11.81 1.89
N GLY A 54 20.10 12.57 1.05
CA GLY A 54 19.48 13.48 0.10
C GLY A 54 18.56 12.76 -0.89
N GLY A 55 18.98 11.60 -1.40
CA GLY A 55 18.19 10.73 -2.26
C GLY A 55 16.91 10.25 -1.60
N ILE A 56 16.97 9.79 -0.34
CA ILE A 56 15.79 9.41 0.45
C ILE A 56 14.81 10.58 0.58
N LEU A 57 15.32 11.77 0.94
CA LEU A 57 14.49 12.94 1.15
C LEU A 57 13.79 13.38 -0.14
N TRP A 58 14.53 13.49 -1.25
CA TRP A 58 13.98 13.85 -2.54
C TRP A 58 13.00 12.81 -3.07
N TYR A 59 13.32 11.52 -2.92
CA TYR A 59 12.42 10.45 -3.32
C TYR A 59 11.09 10.53 -2.57
N ASN A 60 11.13 10.65 -1.23
CA ASN A 60 9.92 10.76 -0.43
C ASN A 60 9.11 12.02 -0.79
N LEU A 61 9.77 13.15 -1.00
CA LEU A 61 9.12 14.41 -1.36
C LEU A 61 8.41 14.34 -2.72
N ILE A 62 8.99 13.64 -3.69
CA ILE A 62 8.45 13.55 -5.05
C ILE A 62 7.44 12.40 -5.19
N ALA A 63 7.73 11.24 -4.62
CA ALA A 63 6.94 10.03 -4.80
C ALA A 63 5.72 9.97 -3.88
N TYR A 64 5.84 10.38 -2.61
CA TYR A 64 4.74 10.17 -1.66
C TYR A 64 3.51 11.01 -1.96
N PRO A 65 3.61 12.32 -2.29
CA PRO A 65 2.41 13.13 -2.57
C PRO A 65 1.52 12.57 -3.69
N PRO A 66 2.01 12.20 -4.89
CA PRO A 66 1.16 11.66 -5.93
C PRO A 66 0.60 10.27 -5.58
N LEU A 67 1.37 9.41 -4.90
CA LEU A 67 0.89 8.09 -4.48
C LEU A 67 -0.22 8.19 -3.43
N ILE A 68 -0.05 9.06 -2.43
CA ILE A 68 -1.06 9.35 -1.41
C ILE A 68 -2.29 9.97 -2.08
N ALA A 69 -2.13 10.96 -2.95
CA ALA A 69 -3.24 11.59 -3.66
C ALA A 69 -4.03 10.59 -4.51
N CYS A 70 -3.34 9.70 -5.23
CA CYS A 70 -3.95 8.62 -6.00
C CYS A 70 -4.77 7.68 -5.11
N TRP A 71 -4.19 7.23 -3.99
CA TRP A 71 -4.88 6.37 -3.03
C TRP A 71 -6.12 7.04 -2.41
N LEU A 72 -5.97 8.28 -1.93
CA LEU A 72 -7.07 9.05 -1.36
C LEU A 72 -8.19 9.25 -2.39
N TRP A 73 -7.84 9.57 -3.64
CA TRP A 73 -8.83 9.70 -4.71
C TRP A 73 -9.58 8.39 -4.96
N LEU A 74 -8.88 7.25 -5.01
CA LEU A 74 -9.50 5.93 -5.19
C LEU A 74 -10.49 5.61 -4.07
N VAL A 75 -10.11 5.85 -2.80
CA VAL A 75 -10.96 5.59 -1.63
C VAL A 75 -12.13 6.56 -1.55
N PHE A 76 -11.87 7.87 -1.61
CA PHE A 76 -12.91 8.89 -1.42
C PHE A 76 -13.84 9.04 -2.62
N SER A 77 -13.46 8.61 -3.83
CA SER A 77 -14.38 8.56 -4.96
C SER A 77 -15.52 7.54 -4.79
N LEU A 78 -15.38 6.58 -3.85
CA LEU A 78 -16.45 5.64 -3.47
C LEU A 78 -17.40 6.21 -2.40
N SER A 79 -17.07 7.35 -1.78
CA SER A 79 -17.85 7.93 -0.68
C SER A 79 -19.24 8.38 -1.08
N LYS A 80 -19.36 9.07 -2.22
CA LYS A 80 -20.65 9.55 -2.72
C LYS A 80 -21.59 8.39 -3.09
N PRO A 81 -21.18 7.41 -3.91
CA PRO A 81 -22.02 6.23 -4.19
C PRO A 81 -22.42 5.46 -2.93
N TYR A 82 -21.49 5.31 -1.98
CA TYR A 82 -21.78 4.65 -0.70
C TYR A 82 -22.87 5.36 0.10
N CYS A 83 -22.83 6.70 0.20
CA CYS A 83 -23.88 7.45 0.87
C CYS A 83 -25.23 7.30 0.16
N CYS A 84 -25.26 7.41 -1.17
CA CYS A 84 -26.50 7.25 -1.94
C CYS A 84 -27.13 5.88 -1.71
N LEU A 85 -26.33 4.81 -1.72
CA LEU A 85 -26.78 3.44 -1.51
C LEU A 85 -27.21 3.16 -0.07
N ARG A 86 -26.49 3.70 0.90
CA ARG A 86 -26.80 3.48 2.32
C ARG A 86 -28.06 4.20 2.77
N GLU A 87 -28.28 5.42 2.29
CA GLU A 87 -29.44 6.23 2.65
C GLU A 87 -30.70 5.86 1.87
N GLU A 88 -30.64 4.82 1.01
CA GLU A 88 -31.72 4.42 0.09
C GLU A 88 -32.28 5.64 -0.65
N MET A 89 -31.40 6.58 -1.00
CA MET A 89 -31.80 7.74 -1.79
C MET A 89 -32.36 7.18 -3.11
N ASN A 90 -33.55 7.63 -3.51
CA ASN A 90 -34.24 7.25 -4.77
C ASN A 90 -33.44 7.57 -6.07
N GLN A 91 -32.12 7.80 -5.98
CA GLN A 91 -31.21 7.70 -7.09
C GLN A 91 -30.96 6.23 -7.40
N SER A 92 -31.74 5.69 -8.34
CA SER A 92 -31.43 4.41 -8.96
C SER A 92 -30.12 4.53 -9.74
N LEU A 93 -29.03 4.02 -9.17
CA LEU A 93 -27.84 3.70 -9.96
C LEU A 93 -28.24 2.68 -11.01
N THR A 94 -27.76 2.87 -12.24
CA THR A 94 -27.96 1.88 -13.30
C THR A 94 -27.23 0.58 -12.95
N VAL A 95 -27.67 -0.54 -13.54
CA VAL A 95 -27.04 -1.86 -13.33
C VAL A 95 -25.54 -1.79 -13.67
N ASP A 96 -25.18 -1.17 -14.79
CA ASP A 96 -23.80 -0.99 -15.23
C ASP A 96 -22.95 -0.17 -14.24
N GLU A 97 -23.52 0.90 -13.67
CA GLU A 97 -22.83 1.70 -12.66
C GLU A 97 -22.58 0.90 -11.38
N MET A 98 -23.57 0.11 -10.95
CA MET A 98 -23.45 -0.76 -9.79
C MET A 98 -22.35 -1.81 -9.99
N GLU A 99 -22.31 -2.46 -11.15
CA GLU A 99 -21.27 -3.45 -11.48
C GLU A 99 -19.87 -2.82 -11.50
N ARG A 100 -19.73 -1.62 -12.09
CA ARG A 100 -18.46 -0.89 -12.06
C ARG A 100 -18.01 -0.57 -10.63
N LEU A 101 -18.94 -0.15 -9.76
CA LEU A 101 -18.62 0.15 -8.36
C LEU A 101 -18.23 -1.12 -7.60
N ARG A 102 -18.98 -2.21 -7.76
CA ARG A 102 -18.64 -3.52 -7.18
C ARG A 102 -17.26 -4.00 -7.61
N ARG A 103 -16.94 -3.91 -8.91
CA ARG A 103 -15.62 -4.26 -9.44
C ARG A 103 -14.51 -3.41 -8.82
N ARG A 104 -14.73 -2.10 -8.68
CA ARG A 104 -13.76 -1.20 -8.04
C ARG A 104 -13.55 -1.52 -6.56
N VAL A 105 -14.63 -1.85 -5.83
CA VAL A 105 -14.58 -2.24 -4.41
C VAL A 105 -13.82 -3.56 -4.26
N LEU A 106 -14.09 -4.57 -5.08
CA LEU A 106 -13.38 -5.86 -5.06
C LEU A 106 -11.89 -5.71 -5.35
N ASN A 107 -11.53 -4.83 -6.29
CA ASN A 107 -10.15 -4.62 -6.69
C ASN A 107 -9.40 -3.58 -5.83
N LEU A 108 -10.04 -2.99 -4.82
CA LEU A 108 -9.43 -1.98 -3.97
C LEU A 108 -8.15 -2.45 -3.25
N PRO A 109 -8.08 -3.69 -2.72
CA PRO A 109 -6.83 -4.23 -2.16
C PRO A 109 -5.70 -4.26 -3.19
N TRP A 110 -5.99 -4.70 -4.41
CA TRP A 110 -5.00 -4.76 -5.50
C TRP A 110 -4.49 -3.37 -5.90
N TYR A 111 -5.37 -2.37 -5.97
CA TYR A 111 -4.92 -1.00 -6.23
C TYR A 111 -4.02 -0.47 -5.13
N GLY A 112 -4.39 -0.66 -3.85
CA GLY A 112 -3.59 -0.24 -2.71
C GLY A 112 -2.21 -0.90 -2.71
N THR A 113 -2.17 -2.23 -2.89
CA THR A 113 -0.94 -3.01 -3.01
C THR A 113 -0.08 -2.57 -4.20
N SER A 114 -0.68 -2.26 -5.35
CA SER A 114 0.06 -1.82 -6.53
C SER A 114 0.70 -0.44 -6.32
N ILE A 115 -0.03 0.50 -5.71
CA ILE A 115 0.48 1.84 -5.38
C ILE A 115 1.64 1.73 -4.38
N CYS A 116 1.45 0.98 -3.30
CA CYS A 116 2.50 0.77 -2.30
C CYS A 116 3.71 0.03 -2.89
N GLY A 117 3.48 -1.02 -3.67
CA GLY A 117 4.54 -1.80 -4.30
C GLY A 117 5.36 -0.99 -5.29
N PHE A 118 4.70 -0.21 -6.15
CA PHE A 118 5.38 0.71 -7.05
C PHE A 118 6.20 1.75 -6.29
N GLY A 119 5.62 2.37 -5.24
CA GLY A 119 6.31 3.33 -4.39
C GLY A 119 7.53 2.77 -3.66
N TRP A 120 7.55 1.49 -3.33
CA TRP A 120 8.74 0.85 -2.77
C TRP A 120 9.75 0.47 -3.86
N LEU A 121 9.32 -0.21 -4.92
CA LEU A 121 10.23 -0.71 -5.96
C LEU A 121 10.92 0.41 -6.72
N ALA A 122 10.26 1.55 -6.93
CA ALA A 122 10.89 2.72 -7.55
C ALA A 122 11.92 3.42 -6.64
N CYS A 123 11.92 3.14 -5.34
CA CYS A 123 12.92 3.67 -4.40
C CYS A 123 14.31 3.09 -4.70
N ALA A 124 14.41 1.81 -5.06
CA ALA A 124 15.70 1.15 -5.30
C ALA A 124 16.54 1.81 -6.40
N PRO A 125 16.03 1.98 -7.64
CA PRO A 125 16.80 2.68 -8.66
C PRO A 125 17.06 4.14 -8.29
N ALA A 126 16.16 4.81 -7.56
CA ALA A 126 16.36 6.19 -7.13
C ALA A 126 17.52 6.33 -6.13
N LEU A 127 17.63 5.43 -5.15
CA LEU A 127 18.71 5.45 -4.16
C LEU A 127 20.05 5.01 -4.76
N CYS A 128 20.07 3.97 -5.60
CA CYS A 128 21.28 3.58 -6.35
C CYS A 128 21.75 4.73 -7.25
N PHE A 129 20.83 5.43 -7.90
CA PHE A 129 21.17 6.60 -8.71
C PHE A 129 21.71 7.75 -7.85
N ALA A 130 21.10 8.05 -6.71
CA ALA A 130 21.57 9.08 -5.80
C ALA A 130 23.00 8.81 -5.33
N LEU A 131 23.33 7.57 -4.97
CA LEU A 131 24.70 7.19 -4.60
C LEU A 131 25.69 7.40 -5.75
N ARG A 132 25.30 7.18 -7.00
CA ARG A 132 26.18 7.40 -8.16
C ARG A 132 26.47 8.87 -8.45
N LEU A 133 25.83 9.79 -7.73
CA LEU A 133 26.16 11.22 -7.75
C LEU A 133 27.30 11.57 -6.77
N SER A 134 27.80 10.61 -5.98
CA SER A 134 28.99 10.80 -5.15
C SER A 134 30.25 10.85 -6.01
N GLU A 135 31.28 11.53 -5.52
CA GLU A 135 32.59 11.53 -6.16
C GLU A 135 33.31 10.17 -5.99
N ASP A 136 33.02 9.48 -4.89
CA ASP A 136 33.60 8.18 -4.58
C ASP A 136 32.95 7.04 -5.39
N PRO A 137 33.74 6.06 -5.88
CA PRO A 137 33.19 4.88 -6.54
C PRO A 137 32.34 4.05 -5.57
N VAL A 138 31.12 3.71 -5.99
CA VAL A 138 30.19 2.89 -5.22
C VAL A 138 30.53 1.41 -5.41
N ALA A 139 30.76 0.69 -4.32
CA ALA A 139 30.98 -0.75 -4.37
C ALA A 139 29.69 -1.49 -4.80
N PRO A 140 29.73 -2.47 -5.73
CA PRO A 140 28.55 -3.20 -6.18
C PRO A 140 27.76 -3.89 -5.05
N MET A 141 28.44 -4.23 -3.95
CA MET A 141 27.82 -4.79 -2.76
C MET A 141 26.78 -3.83 -2.13
N ILE A 142 27.03 -2.52 -2.16
CA ILE A 142 26.10 -1.52 -1.60
C ILE A 142 24.80 -1.50 -2.43
N ASP A 143 24.92 -1.49 -3.76
CA ASP A 143 23.74 -1.56 -4.65
C ASP A 143 22.90 -2.82 -4.37
N PHE A 144 23.55 -3.98 -4.20
CA PHE A 144 22.87 -5.22 -3.84
C PHE A 144 22.13 -5.12 -2.50
N GLN A 145 22.81 -4.60 -1.46
CA GLN A 145 22.23 -4.42 -0.13
C GLN A 145 21.01 -3.48 -0.14
N ILE A 146 21.06 -2.38 -0.91
CA ILE A 146 19.95 -1.44 -1.07
C ILE A 146 18.75 -2.10 -1.76
N VAL A 147 19.00 -2.77 -2.89
CA VAL A 147 17.93 -3.44 -3.66
C VAL A 147 17.22 -4.46 -2.77
N ILE A 148 17.97 -5.27 -2.03
CA ILE A 148 17.40 -6.29 -1.17
C ILE A 148 16.64 -5.68 0.02
N SER A 149 17.18 -4.65 0.68
CA SER A 149 16.50 -4.00 1.80
C SER A 149 15.14 -3.41 1.37
N ILE A 150 15.07 -2.87 0.14
CA ILE A 150 13.86 -2.31 -0.45
C ILE A 150 12.90 -3.41 -0.90
N LEU A 151 13.38 -4.50 -1.49
CA LEU A 151 12.53 -5.63 -1.87
C LEU A 151 11.82 -6.24 -0.67
N ILE A 152 12.55 -6.41 0.44
CA ILE A 152 11.96 -6.96 1.67
C ILE A 152 10.95 -5.98 2.26
N ALA A 153 11.28 -4.68 2.32
CA ALA A 153 10.35 -3.66 2.79
C ALA A 153 9.09 -3.58 1.90
N ALA A 154 9.26 -3.69 0.58
CA ALA A 154 8.16 -3.76 -0.38
C ALA A 154 7.24 -4.94 -0.06
N LEU A 155 7.79 -6.15 0.09
CA LEU A 155 7.02 -7.36 0.38
C LEU A 155 6.28 -7.27 1.72
N ILE A 156 6.92 -6.72 2.76
CA ILE A 156 6.27 -6.49 4.05
C ILE A 156 5.09 -5.54 3.86
N THR A 157 5.32 -4.36 3.29
CA THR A 157 4.28 -3.34 3.12
C THR A 157 3.15 -3.81 2.21
N THR A 158 3.44 -4.39 1.04
CA THR A 158 2.41 -4.76 0.06
C THR A 158 1.47 -5.82 0.59
N THR A 159 1.99 -6.80 1.33
CA THR A 159 1.17 -7.87 1.90
C THR A 159 0.31 -7.37 3.06
N HIS A 160 0.88 -6.60 3.99
CA HIS A 160 0.08 -6.03 5.07
C HIS A 160 -0.96 -5.04 4.55
N ALA A 161 -0.61 -4.21 3.56
CA ALA A 161 -1.55 -3.29 2.93
C ALA A 161 -2.69 -4.04 2.25
N PHE A 162 -2.40 -5.13 1.52
CA PHE A 162 -3.42 -5.96 0.88
C PHE A 162 -4.46 -6.44 1.90
N TYR A 163 -4.01 -7.10 2.96
CA TYR A 163 -4.89 -7.68 3.97
C TYR A 163 -5.70 -6.64 4.73
N ILE A 164 -5.06 -5.54 5.16
CA ILE A 164 -5.76 -4.52 5.93
C ILE A 164 -6.84 -3.87 5.05
N VAL A 165 -6.51 -3.52 3.80
CA VAL A 165 -7.48 -2.95 2.87
C VAL A 165 -8.60 -3.94 2.59
N GLU A 166 -8.28 -5.22 2.36
CA GLU A 166 -9.28 -6.28 2.12
C GLU A 166 -10.24 -6.43 3.30
N ILE A 167 -9.73 -6.58 4.52
CA ILE A 167 -10.54 -6.73 5.73
C ILE A 167 -11.46 -5.52 5.92
N LEU A 168 -10.95 -4.30 5.75
CA LEU A 168 -11.75 -3.09 5.92
C LEU A 168 -12.78 -2.94 4.79
N THR A 169 -12.44 -3.34 3.57
CA THR A 169 -13.35 -3.34 2.43
C THR A 169 -14.49 -4.33 2.66
N GLN A 170 -14.19 -5.54 3.11
CA GLN A 170 -15.19 -6.56 3.48
C GLN A 170 -16.07 -6.09 4.65
N LYS A 171 -15.47 -5.45 5.66
CA LYS A 171 -16.20 -4.98 6.84
C LYS A 171 -17.13 -3.81 6.52
N PHE A 172 -16.68 -2.87 5.71
CA PHE A 172 -17.38 -1.59 5.55
C PHE A 172 -18.07 -1.40 4.22
N LEU A 173 -17.45 -1.81 3.11
CA LEU A 173 -17.99 -1.56 1.78
C LEU A 173 -18.89 -2.71 1.33
N TYR A 174 -18.55 -3.97 1.63
CA TYR A 174 -19.34 -5.10 1.15
C TYR A 174 -20.81 -5.08 1.61
N PRO A 175 -21.13 -4.77 2.88
CA PRO A 175 -22.52 -4.72 3.33
C PRO A 175 -23.40 -3.70 2.58
N VAL A 176 -22.80 -2.70 1.93
CA VAL A 176 -23.53 -1.67 1.18
C VAL A 176 -23.54 -1.98 -0.32
N PHE A 177 -22.40 -2.28 -0.91
CA PHE A 177 -22.29 -2.48 -2.36
C PHE A 177 -22.80 -3.86 -2.83
N PHE A 178 -22.88 -4.84 -1.93
CA PHE A 178 -23.23 -6.25 -2.22
C PHE A 178 -24.46 -6.74 -1.45
N LYS A 179 -25.38 -5.83 -1.09
CA LYS A 179 -26.64 -6.18 -0.40
C LYS A 179 -27.43 -7.27 -1.13
N ASP A 180 -27.51 -7.16 -2.46
CA ASP A 180 -28.37 -8.00 -3.32
C ASP A 180 -27.58 -8.87 -4.32
N SER A 181 -26.28 -9.02 -4.14
CA SER A 181 -25.42 -9.81 -5.05
C SER A 181 -24.20 -10.33 -4.31
N LYS A 182 -23.72 -11.50 -4.70
CA LYS A 182 -22.54 -12.08 -4.04
C LYS A 182 -21.26 -11.53 -4.67
N PRO A 183 -20.22 -11.21 -3.89
CA PRO A 183 -18.97 -10.65 -4.44
C PRO A 183 -18.35 -11.46 -5.57
N TYR A 184 -18.43 -12.80 -5.51
CA TYR A 184 -17.86 -13.68 -6.54
C TYR A 184 -18.64 -13.69 -7.87
N GLU A 185 -19.85 -13.13 -7.92
CA GLU A 185 -20.66 -13.01 -9.14
C GLU A 185 -20.29 -11.76 -9.95
N THR A 186 -19.49 -10.85 -9.38
CA THR A 186 -19.09 -9.61 -10.06
C THR A 186 -18.00 -9.89 -11.08
N GLU A 187 -18.33 -9.73 -12.36
CA GLU A 187 -17.39 -9.88 -13.45
C GLU A 187 -16.20 -8.91 -13.31
N GLY A 188 -14.98 -9.41 -13.53
CA GLY A 188 -13.74 -8.62 -13.45
C GLY A 188 -13.29 -8.26 -12.02
N GLY A 189 -13.97 -8.75 -10.98
CA GLY A 189 -13.50 -8.68 -9.61
C GLY A 189 -12.46 -9.76 -9.33
N ILE A 190 -11.28 -9.38 -8.83
CA ILE A 190 -10.22 -10.33 -8.49
C ILE A 190 -10.27 -10.59 -6.99
N ILE A 191 -10.87 -11.70 -6.59
CA ILE A 191 -10.89 -12.16 -5.20
C ILE A 191 -9.80 -13.20 -5.02
N LEU A 192 -8.95 -13.04 -4.00
CA LEU A 192 -7.90 -14.00 -3.73
C LEU A 192 -8.52 -15.29 -3.17
N SER A 193 -8.12 -16.45 -3.71
CA SER A 193 -8.58 -17.73 -3.15
C SER A 193 -7.96 -17.99 -1.77
N LEU A 194 -8.53 -18.89 -0.97
CA LEU A 194 -7.94 -19.27 0.33
C LEU A 194 -6.49 -19.76 0.17
N ARG A 195 -6.21 -20.50 -0.91
CA ARG A 195 -4.85 -20.92 -1.28
C ARG A 195 -3.96 -19.72 -1.61
N GLY A 196 -4.47 -18.74 -2.36
CA GLY A 196 -3.75 -17.51 -2.67
C GLY A 196 -3.37 -16.73 -1.41
N HIS A 197 -4.31 -16.61 -0.45
CA HIS A 197 -4.02 -16.01 0.85
C HIS A 197 -2.91 -16.75 1.58
N GLY A 198 -2.97 -18.09 1.62
CA GLY A 198 -1.92 -18.91 2.24
C GLY A 198 -0.54 -18.67 1.63
N ILE A 199 -0.45 -18.54 0.30
CA ILE A 199 0.82 -18.24 -0.40
C ILE A 199 1.33 -16.85 -0.03
N LEU A 200 0.46 -15.83 -0.07
CA LEU A 200 0.83 -14.45 0.26
C LEU A 200 1.37 -14.34 1.69
N TRP A 201 0.70 -15.00 2.64
CA TRP A 201 1.16 -15.12 4.03
C TRP A 201 2.51 -15.81 4.15
N THR A 202 2.68 -16.95 3.48
CA THR A 202 3.92 -17.74 3.55
C THR A 202 5.11 -16.94 3.01
N LEU A 203 4.94 -16.19 1.92
CA LEU A 203 6.00 -15.35 1.36
C LEU A 203 6.37 -14.20 2.32
N SER A 204 5.40 -13.54 2.94
CA SER A 204 5.70 -12.39 3.81
C SER A 204 6.17 -12.74 5.21
N ILE A 205 5.70 -13.83 5.80
CA ILE A 205 6.04 -14.18 7.19
C ILE A 205 7.09 -15.29 7.25
N GLY A 206 7.13 -16.19 6.26
CA GLY A 206 8.15 -17.22 6.17
C GLY A 206 9.39 -16.71 5.43
N PHE A 207 9.23 -16.38 4.16
CA PHE A 207 10.37 -16.11 3.28
C PHE A 207 11.09 -14.79 3.60
N CYS A 208 10.36 -13.69 3.80
CA CYS A 208 11.00 -12.38 4.05
C CYS A 208 11.88 -12.32 5.30
N PRO A 209 11.45 -12.84 6.48
CA PRO A 209 12.31 -12.85 7.67
C PRO A 209 13.50 -13.78 7.51
N ILE A 210 13.34 -14.95 6.89
CA ILE A 210 14.45 -15.89 6.66
C ILE A 210 15.49 -15.27 5.72
N VAL A 211 15.07 -14.68 4.61
CA VAL A 211 15.99 -13.99 3.69
C VAL A 211 16.66 -12.82 4.40
N SER A 212 15.91 -12.01 5.17
CA SER A 212 16.51 -10.93 5.98
C SER A 212 17.56 -11.44 6.95
N LEU A 213 17.27 -12.53 7.66
CA LEU A 213 18.18 -13.15 8.63
C LEU A 213 19.43 -13.71 7.96
N LEU A 214 19.29 -14.39 6.82
CA LEU A 214 20.43 -14.88 6.07
C LEU A 214 21.34 -13.73 5.62
N LEU A 215 20.77 -12.59 5.23
CA LEU A 215 21.55 -11.40 4.86
C LEU A 215 22.17 -10.66 6.06
N LEU A 216 21.73 -10.96 7.28
CA LEU A 216 22.37 -10.47 8.49
C LEU A 216 23.62 -11.30 8.85
N GLU A 217 23.73 -12.53 8.36
CA GLU A 217 24.87 -13.42 8.61
C GLU A 217 26.00 -13.28 7.57
N TYR A 218 25.72 -12.66 6.41
CA TYR A 218 26.69 -12.34 5.35
C TYR A 218 26.88 -10.82 5.20
#